data_AF-A0A915I7U1-F1
#
_entry.id   AF-A0A915I7U1-F1
#
_cell.length_a   1.000
_cell.length_b   1.000
_cell.length_c   1.000
_cell.angle_alpha   90.00
_cell.angle_beta   90.00
_cell.angle_gamma   90.00
#
_symmetry.space_group_name_H-M   'P 1'
#
loop_
_entity.id
_entity.type
_entity.pdbx_description
1 polymer ?
#
loop_
_entity_poly.entity_id
_entity_poly.type
_entity_poly.pdbx_seq_one_letter_code
_entity_poly.pdbx_strand_id
1 'polypeptide(L)'
;MTIPFRFFCYISIDSCSEKCSFENLDRCATRALSTKTIACWNRNACQMHVAEDIEISMCPNECSASGCNYTLASNPIATSICCHNQCAGGCSGPTDKDCYACRNVVHAGRCQSKCPSGFYMLNGRRCISYTECLDRHLKPLEDSGTSIYKAINSTGVCDYNCPIGYEENPNDRSQCLACPLTGCLKRCKGAIVHSLSEAANFKGCNIVEGFVDITMQMGIGGNVNIVKLLEEYFKDIREVNYYVKVSFTPSLVSLTMFRSLRVIRGEKLWNENSFINAAHNFLFTSLVESSFRYSFTVFENSHLSQLWNLTDNGQLEILNGSVQFQNNPFLCVKIIETFVDGLKWHGNVSMHDVSRISNGNKAVCKHFSVYRSKMKNYDQFYFLS
;
A
#
# COMPACT_ATOMS: atom_id res chain seq x y z
N MET A 1 -24.07 -42.70 -34.41
CA MET A 1 -25.33 -42.37 -33.72
C MET A 1 -25.03 -41.35 -32.64
N THR A 2 -25.26 -40.09 -32.96
CA THR A 2 -25.11 -38.93 -32.08
C THR A 2 -26.47 -38.60 -31.47
N ILE A 3 -26.56 -38.61 -30.14
CA ILE A 3 -27.58 -37.83 -29.41
C ILE A 3 -26.90 -37.30 -28.13
N PRO A 4 -26.55 -36.00 -28.07
CA PRO A 4 -26.44 -35.31 -26.80
C PRO A 4 -27.77 -34.59 -26.54
N PHE A 5 -28.44 -34.96 -25.45
CA PHE A 5 -29.49 -34.13 -24.87
C PHE A 5 -28.86 -32.83 -24.36
N ARG A 6 -29.03 -31.76 -25.13
CA ARG A 6 -28.83 -30.38 -24.71
C ARG A 6 -30.20 -29.72 -24.78
N PHE A 7 -30.95 -29.74 -23.68
CA PHE A 7 -32.05 -28.78 -23.49
C PHE A 7 -31.41 -27.40 -23.27
N PHE A 8 -31.07 -26.72 -24.38
CA PHE A 8 -30.82 -25.29 -24.37
C PHE A 8 -32.17 -24.60 -24.58
N CYS A 9 -32.61 -23.87 -23.57
CA CYS A 9 -33.69 -22.91 -23.70
C CYS A 9 -33.17 -21.76 -24.61
N TYR A 10 -33.45 -21.83 -25.91
CA TYR A 10 -33.31 -20.70 -26.83
C TYR A 10 -34.64 -19.94 -26.85
N ILE A 11 -34.86 -19.10 -25.84
CA ILE A 11 -35.82 -18.00 -26.02
C ILE A 11 -35.02 -16.90 -26.71
N SER A 12 -35.36 -16.64 -27.97
CA SER A 12 -34.85 -15.47 -28.70
C SER A 12 -35.16 -14.22 -27.89
N ILE A 13 -34.18 -13.34 -27.71
CA ILE A 13 -34.33 -12.06 -27.00
C ILE A 13 -35.49 -11.22 -27.61
N ASP A 14 -35.79 -11.41 -28.90
CA ASP A 14 -36.89 -10.74 -29.61
C ASP A 14 -38.28 -11.34 -29.34
N SER A 15 -38.40 -12.41 -28.55
CA SER A 15 -39.69 -13.03 -28.17
C SER A 15 -40.25 -12.51 -26.85
N CYS A 16 -39.50 -11.68 -26.12
CA CYS A 16 -39.97 -11.05 -24.90
C CYS A 16 -40.78 -9.80 -25.23
N SER A 17 -42.09 -9.82 -24.99
CA SER A 17 -42.89 -8.60 -25.06
C SER A 17 -42.48 -7.63 -23.96
N GLU A 18 -41.93 -6.47 -24.32
CA GLU A 18 -41.63 -5.37 -23.38
C GLU A 18 -42.90 -4.67 -22.83
N LYS A 19 -44.10 -5.15 -23.17
CA LYS A 19 -45.36 -4.53 -22.77
C LYS A 19 -45.75 -4.96 -21.35
N CYS A 20 -45.71 -4.00 -20.42
CA CYS A 20 -46.33 -4.15 -19.09
C CYS A 20 -47.84 -4.42 -19.25
N SER A 21 -48.34 -5.55 -18.76
CA SER A 21 -49.78 -5.86 -18.73
C SER A 21 -50.25 -5.90 -17.28
N PHE A 22 -50.47 -4.71 -16.72
CA PHE A 22 -50.94 -4.54 -15.36
C PHE A 22 -52.40 -4.09 -15.36
N GLU A 23 -53.27 -4.75 -14.61
CA GLU A 23 -54.73 -4.51 -14.63
C GLU A 23 -55.13 -3.18 -13.96
N ASN A 24 -54.27 -2.59 -13.12
CA ASN A 24 -54.56 -1.38 -12.36
C ASN A 24 -53.52 -0.28 -12.67
N LEU A 25 -53.64 0.31 -13.87
CA LEU A 25 -52.69 1.29 -14.42
C LEU A 25 -52.49 2.53 -13.54
N ASP A 26 -53.48 2.87 -12.70
CA ASP A 26 -53.46 4.02 -11.79
C ASP A 26 -52.42 3.87 -10.66
N ARG A 27 -51.72 2.73 -10.59
CA ARG A 27 -50.71 2.38 -9.56
C ARG A 27 -49.29 2.16 -10.13
N CYS A 28 -49.01 2.60 -11.35
CA CYS A 28 -47.69 2.48 -11.99
C CYS A 28 -47.12 3.84 -12.45
N ALA A 29 -45.81 4.04 -12.31
CA ALA A 29 -45.14 5.23 -12.84
C ALA A 29 -45.05 5.20 -14.39
N THR A 30 -45.03 6.37 -15.04
CA THR A 30 -45.01 6.51 -16.50
C THR A 30 -43.78 7.30 -16.99
N ARG A 31 -43.10 6.83 -18.03
CA ARG A 31 -41.94 7.52 -18.64
C ARG A 31 -42.39 8.62 -19.60
N ALA A 32 -41.71 9.77 -19.60
CA ALA A 32 -42.00 10.93 -20.45
C ALA A 32 -41.43 10.82 -21.88
N LEU A 33 -41.18 9.60 -22.38
CA LEU A 33 -40.81 9.38 -23.78
C LEU A 33 -42.01 9.74 -24.69
N SER A 34 -41.77 9.97 -25.98
CA SER A 34 -42.77 10.35 -27.00
C SER A 34 -44.02 9.44 -27.07
N THR A 35 -43.94 8.25 -26.45
CA THR A 35 -45.06 7.38 -26.13
C THR A 35 -45.10 7.20 -24.60
N LYS A 36 -46.18 7.62 -23.93
CA LYS A 36 -46.37 7.43 -22.48
C LYS A 36 -46.36 5.94 -22.15
N THR A 37 -45.22 5.43 -21.72
CA THR A 37 -45.00 4.00 -21.44
C THR A 37 -44.93 3.76 -19.93
N ILE A 38 -45.62 2.72 -19.46
CA ILE A 38 -45.62 2.32 -18.05
C ILE A 38 -44.25 1.72 -17.71
N ALA A 39 -43.69 2.09 -16.56
CA ALA A 39 -42.49 1.46 -16.04
C ALA A 39 -42.85 0.23 -15.18
N CYS A 40 -42.31 -0.94 -15.51
CA CYS A 40 -42.51 -2.17 -14.74
C CYS A 40 -41.22 -3.00 -14.62
N TRP A 41 -41.12 -3.78 -13.54
CA TRP A 41 -40.06 -4.76 -13.32
C TRP A 41 -40.36 -6.09 -14.01
N ASN A 42 -41.63 -6.46 -14.05
CA ASN A 42 -42.14 -7.63 -14.76
C ASN A 42 -43.63 -7.44 -15.07
N ARG A 43 -44.25 -8.45 -15.70
CA ARG A 43 -45.66 -8.44 -16.12
C ARG A 43 -46.64 -8.02 -15.02
N ASN A 44 -46.37 -8.41 -13.78
CA ASN A 44 -47.27 -8.27 -12.63
C ASN A 44 -46.73 -7.31 -11.56
N ALA A 45 -45.61 -6.63 -11.80
CA ALA A 45 -44.99 -5.73 -10.83
C ALA A 45 -44.55 -4.44 -11.51
N CYS A 46 -45.26 -3.36 -11.20
CA CYS A 46 -44.92 -2.04 -11.68
C CYS A 46 -43.76 -1.41 -10.88
N GLN A 47 -43.06 -0.49 -11.54
CA GLN A 47 -42.03 0.30 -10.92
C GLN A 47 -42.69 1.52 -10.23
N MET A 48 -42.47 1.65 -8.94
CA MET A 48 -43.14 2.67 -8.10
C MET A 48 -42.41 4.03 -8.07
N HIS A 49 -41.14 4.06 -8.44
CA HIS A 49 -40.27 5.22 -8.38
C HIS A 49 -39.28 5.12 -9.56
N VAL A 50 -38.90 6.23 -10.21
CA VAL A 50 -37.52 6.53 -10.69
C VAL A 50 -37.42 7.64 -11.75
N ALA A 51 -36.41 8.49 -11.54
CA ALA A 51 -35.65 9.35 -12.45
C ALA A 51 -36.33 10.58 -13.07
N GLU A 52 -35.44 11.52 -13.42
CA GLU A 52 -35.64 12.91 -13.87
C GLU A 52 -36.57 13.08 -15.11
N ASP A 53 -37.01 11.97 -15.72
CA ASP A 53 -37.77 11.92 -16.98
C ASP A 53 -39.21 11.35 -16.83
N ILE A 54 -39.87 11.56 -15.68
CA ILE A 54 -41.24 11.05 -15.39
C ILE A 54 -42.25 12.17 -15.13
N GLU A 55 -43.44 12.05 -15.75
CA GLU A 55 -44.54 13.03 -15.67
C GLU A 55 -45.44 12.80 -14.42
N ILE A 56 -45.55 11.56 -13.91
CA ILE A 56 -46.37 11.20 -12.74
C ILE A 56 -45.63 10.16 -11.87
N SER A 57 -45.22 10.58 -10.66
CA SER A 57 -44.64 9.74 -9.61
C SER A 57 -45.68 9.47 -8.52
N MET A 58 -45.75 8.22 -8.04
CA MET A 58 -46.62 7.83 -6.91
C MET A 58 -46.09 8.27 -5.56
N CYS A 59 -44.85 8.72 -5.55
CA CYS A 59 -44.20 9.32 -4.43
C CYS A 59 -44.03 10.81 -4.70
N PRO A 60 -44.60 11.70 -3.87
CA PRO A 60 -44.35 13.12 -3.94
C PRO A 60 -42.84 13.36 -3.98
N ASN A 61 -42.39 14.27 -4.87
CA ASN A 61 -40.98 14.63 -4.97
C ASN A 61 -40.39 15.09 -3.63
N GLU A 62 -41.25 15.64 -2.76
CA GLU A 62 -40.95 16.02 -1.37
C GLU A 62 -40.42 14.86 -0.52
N CYS A 63 -40.87 13.62 -0.79
CA CYS A 63 -40.39 12.45 -0.08
C CYS A 63 -38.95 12.07 -0.49
N SER A 64 -38.53 12.48 -1.68
CA SER A 64 -37.18 12.28 -2.23
C SER A 64 -36.71 10.82 -2.05
N ALA A 65 -35.43 10.61 -1.72
CA ALA A 65 -34.83 9.29 -1.51
C ALA A 65 -35.45 8.50 -0.34
N SER A 66 -36.21 9.14 0.55
CA SER A 66 -36.84 8.48 1.70
C SER A 66 -37.92 7.49 1.26
N GLY A 67 -38.54 7.74 0.10
CA GLY A 67 -39.69 6.99 -0.38
C GLY A 67 -40.96 7.32 0.42
N CYS A 68 -42.02 6.59 0.12
CA CYS A 68 -43.34 6.79 0.70
C CYS A 68 -44.05 5.46 0.88
N ASN A 69 -45.02 5.45 1.79
CA ASN A 69 -45.92 4.33 1.96
C ASN A 69 -47.23 4.57 1.19
N TYR A 70 -47.54 3.65 0.28
CA TYR A 70 -48.72 3.67 -0.59
C TYR A 70 -49.86 2.76 -0.09
N THR A 71 -49.65 1.98 0.98
CA THR A 71 -50.61 1.01 1.52
C THR A 71 -51.54 1.59 2.58
N LEU A 72 -51.15 2.69 3.22
CA LEU A 72 -51.97 3.43 4.19
C LEU A 72 -52.95 4.41 3.52
N ALA A 73 -52.92 4.49 2.19
CA ALA A 73 -53.81 5.30 1.40
C ALA A 73 -55.19 4.64 1.30
N SER A 74 -56.07 4.89 2.27
CA SER A 74 -57.42 4.29 2.38
C SER A 74 -58.46 4.85 1.39
N ASN A 75 -58.04 5.58 0.35
CA ASN A 75 -58.89 6.21 -0.65
C ASN A 75 -58.14 6.21 -2.00
N PRO A 76 -58.81 6.03 -3.16
CA PRO A 76 -58.18 6.21 -4.48
C PRO A 76 -57.54 7.59 -4.73
N ILE A 77 -57.74 8.56 -3.81
CA ILE A 77 -57.11 9.89 -3.79
C ILE A 77 -56.21 10.07 -2.54
N ALA A 78 -55.88 9.00 -1.80
CA ALA A 78 -55.12 9.16 -0.57
C ALA A 78 -53.63 9.40 -0.88
N THR A 79 -53.21 10.59 -0.44
CA THR A 79 -51.85 11.09 -0.40
C THR A 79 -50.93 10.05 0.24
N SER A 80 -49.98 9.53 -0.54
CA SER A 80 -48.92 8.70 -0.01
C SER A 80 -48.21 9.42 1.14
N ILE A 81 -47.97 8.74 2.25
CA ILE A 81 -47.27 9.34 3.38
C ILE A 81 -45.77 9.21 3.14
N CYS A 82 -45.04 10.34 3.15
CA CYS A 82 -43.59 10.30 3.08
C CYS A 82 -43.03 9.52 4.26
N CYS A 83 -42.06 8.66 3.98
CA CYS A 83 -41.33 7.96 5.02
C CYS A 83 -40.45 8.91 5.81
N HIS A 84 -40.01 8.47 6.99
CA HIS A 84 -39.04 9.22 7.76
C HIS A 84 -37.80 9.58 6.92
N ASN A 85 -37.22 10.76 7.12
CA ASN A 85 -36.11 11.25 6.29
C ASN A 85 -34.81 10.40 6.37
N GLN A 86 -34.74 9.49 7.34
CA GLN A 86 -33.66 8.50 7.49
C GLN A 86 -33.96 7.15 6.81
N CYS A 87 -35.16 6.96 6.27
CA CYS A 87 -35.47 5.81 5.45
C CYS A 87 -34.84 5.95 4.06
N ALA A 88 -34.75 4.84 3.34
CA ALA A 88 -34.39 4.78 1.94
C ALA A 88 -35.37 3.86 1.19
N GLY A 89 -36.02 4.39 0.16
CA GLY A 89 -36.85 3.62 -0.78
C GLY A 89 -38.25 3.22 -0.29
N GLY A 90 -38.58 3.33 1.00
CA GLY A 90 -39.93 3.05 1.50
C GLY A 90 -39.98 2.65 2.99
N CYS A 91 -41.21 2.50 3.49
CA CYS A 91 -41.51 2.22 4.89
C CYS A 91 -42.89 1.55 5.06
N SER A 92 -43.08 0.84 6.17
CA SER A 92 -44.37 0.33 6.64
C SER A 92 -45.16 1.35 7.48
N GLY A 93 -44.53 2.44 7.90
CA GLY A 93 -45.07 3.46 8.80
C GLY A 93 -44.22 4.74 8.78
N PRO A 94 -44.66 5.82 9.45
CA PRO A 94 -44.04 7.14 9.30
C PRO A 94 -42.76 7.34 10.12
N THR A 95 -42.39 6.40 11.00
CA THR A 95 -41.27 6.59 11.94
C THR A 95 -39.96 6.01 11.40
N ASP A 96 -38.85 6.37 12.03
CA ASP A 96 -37.51 5.85 11.73
C ASP A 96 -37.31 4.36 12.07
N LYS A 97 -38.28 3.72 12.71
CA LYS A 97 -38.32 2.26 12.96
C LYS A 97 -39.01 1.50 11.83
N ASP A 98 -39.82 2.19 11.04
CA ASP A 98 -40.70 1.56 10.07
C ASP A 98 -40.07 1.50 8.67
N CYS A 99 -38.81 1.91 8.53
CA CYS A 99 -38.11 1.91 7.26
C CYS A 99 -37.80 0.49 6.79
N TYR A 100 -37.95 0.22 5.48
CA TYR A 100 -37.47 -1.03 4.89
C TYR A 100 -35.94 -1.06 4.79
N ALA A 101 -35.33 0.10 4.57
CA ALA A 101 -33.89 0.30 4.58
C ALA A 101 -33.57 1.68 5.16
N CYS A 102 -32.40 1.82 5.78
CA CYS A 102 -31.90 3.10 6.25
C CYS A 102 -31.05 3.78 5.18
N ARG A 103 -31.21 5.09 5.05
CA ARG A 103 -30.37 5.96 4.21
C ARG A 103 -28.92 5.99 4.68
N ASN A 104 -28.74 6.04 5.99
CA ASN A 104 -27.45 6.16 6.65
C ASN A 104 -27.20 4.89 7.47
N VAL A 105 -27.35 4.96 8.80
CA VAL A 105 -26.99 3.85 9.70
C VAL A 105 -28.19 3.25 10.43
N VAL A 106 -28.13 1.95 10.67
CA VAL A 106 -29.03 1.24 11.58
C VAL A 106 -28.40 1.18 12.98
N HIS A 107 -29.15 1.58 14.00
CA HIS A 107 -28.78 1.37 15.40
C HIS A 107 -30.02 1.04 16.24
N ALA A 108 -29.98 -0.07 16.99
CA ALA A 108 -31.07 -0.54 17.84
C ALA A 108 -32.45 -0.60 17.13
N GLY A 109 -32.47 -1.08 15.89
CA GLY A 109 -33.71 -1.18 15.08
C GLY A 109 -34.26 0.15 14.57
N ARG A 110 -33.48 1.24 14.63
CA ARG A 110 -33.85 2.58 14.14
C ARG A 110 -32.89 3.06 13.07
N CYS A 111 -33.39 3.79 12.09
CA CYS A 111 -32.58 4.52 11.12
C CYS A 111 -32.13 5.87 11.68
N GLN A 112 -30.82 6.10 11.73
CA GLN A 112 -30.22 7.32 12.27
C GLN A 112 -29.26 7.93 11.26
N SER A 113 -29.02 9.24 11.36
CA SER A 113 -28.12 9.96 10.46
C SER A 113 -26.64 9.67 10.70
N LYS A 114 -26.28 9.34 11.94
CA LYS A 114 -24.93 8.97 12.37
C LYS A 114 -25.00 8.04 13.56
N CYS A 115 -23.90 7.34 13.85
CA CYS A 115 -23.83 6.54 15.06
C CYS A 115 -23.84 7.42 16.31
N PRO A 116 -24.55 6.98 17.38
CA PRO A 116 -24.51 7.68 18.66
C PRO A 116 -23.12 7.56 19.30
N SER A 117 -22.82 8.46 20.24
CA SER A 117 -21.55 8.47 20.96
C SER A 117 -21.28 7.12 21.62
N GLY A 118 -20.05 6.61 21.45
CA GLY A 118 -19.63 5.29 21.94
C GLY A 118 -19.88 4.13 20.96
N PHE A 119 -20.48 4.39 19.80
CA PHE A 119 -20.67 3.41 18.73
C PHE A 119 -19.90 3.79 17.47
N TYR A 120 -19.50 2.77 16.71
CA TYR A 120 -18.69 2.90 15.50
C TYR A 120 -19.46 2.42 14.29
N MET A 121 -19.35 3.17 13.19
CA MET A 121 -19.97 2.83 11.92
C MET A 121 -19.18 1.70 11.25
N LEU A 122 -19.84 0.56 11.06
CA LEU A 122 -19.31 -0.56 10.29
C LEU A 122 -19.89 -0.55 8.88
N ASN A 123 -19.01 -0.64 7.88
CA ASN A 123 -19.34 -0.73 6.45
C ASN A 123 -20.32 0.34 5.95
N GLY A 124 -20.33 1.52 6.59
CA GLY A 124 -21.24 2.61 6.22
C GLY A 124 -22.73 2.34 6.44
N ARG A 125 -23.11 1.30 7.22
CA ARG A 125 -24.49 0.78 7.25
C ARG A 125 -25.07 0.60 8.65
N ARG A 126 -24.26 0.28 9.67
CA ARG A 126 -24.76 0.03 11.02
C ARG A 126 -23.78 0.44 12.09
N CYS A 127 -24.29 0.67 13.28
CA CYS A 127 -23.52 1.05 14.45
C CYS A 127 -23.27 -0.16 15.35
N ILE A 128 -22.01 -0.37 15.70
CA ILE A 128 -21.55 -1.46 16.56
C ILE A 128 -20.79 -0.90 17.77
N SER A 129 -20.71 -1.66 18.86
CA SER A 129 -19.93 -1.24 20.03
C SER A 129 -18.43 -1.29 19.75
N TYR A 130 -17.65 -0.65 20.63
CA TYR A 130 -16.19 -0.76 20.63
C TYR A 130 -15.72 -2.22 20.64
N THR A 131 -16.28 -3.03 21.55
CA THR A 131 -15.93 -4.45 21.70
C THR A 131 -16.29 -5.25 20.46
N GLU A 132 -17.50 -5.05 19.90
CA GLU A 132 -17.91 -5.74 18.68
C GLU A 132 -17.03 -5.35 17.48
N CYS A 133 -16.43 -4.15 17.45
CA CYS A 133 -15.47 -3.79 16.42
C CYS A 133 -14.18 -4.61 16.53
N LEU A 134 -13.61 -4.72 17.74
CA LEU A 134 -12.33 -5.40 17.97
C LEU A 134 -12.43 -6.92 17.95
N ASP A 135 -13.53 -7.49 18.44
CA ASP A 135 -13.74 -8.94 18.52
C ASP A 135 -14.04 -9.57 17.14
N ARG A 136 -14.16 -8.76 16.09
CA ARG A 136 -14.39 -9.25 14.73
C ARG A 136 -13.18 -10.00 14.21
N HIS A 137 -13.45 -11.19 13.66
CA HIS A 137 -12.44 -12.05 13.08
C HIS A 137 -11.54 -11.30 12.08
N LEU A 138 -10.25 -11.59 12.19
CA LEU A 138 -9.21 -11.13 11.29
C LEU A 138 -9.58 -11.45 9.84
N LYS A 139 -9.50 -10.47 8.95
CA LYS A 139 -9.55 -10.76 7.52
C LYS A 139 -8.20 -11.34 7.12
N PRO A 140 -8.13 -12.58 6.59
CA PRO A 140 -6.91 -13.09 5.99
C PRO A 140 -6.54 -12.19 4.80
N LEU A 141 -5.32 -11.68 4.79
CA LEU A 141 -4.73 -11.03 3.62
C LEU A 141 -4.15 -12.10 2.70
N GLU A 142 -4.19 -11.86 1.39
CA GLU A 142 -3.64 -12.78 0.37
C GLU A 142 -2.14 -13.08 0.59
N ASP A 143 -1.40 -12.17 1.24
CA ASP A 143 0.04 -12.28 1.53
C ASP A 143 0.36 -12.73 2.98
N SER A 144 -0.32 -13.76 3.50
CA SER A 144 -0.05 -14.36 4.83
C SER A 144 -0.16 -13.42 6.05
N GLY A 145 -0.76 -12.24 5.87
CA GLY A 145 -1.01 -11.28 6.94
C GLY A 145 -2.45 -11.34 7.45
N THR A 146 -2.70 -10.73 8.62
CA THR A 146 -4.05 -10.53 9.16
C THR A 146 -4.32 -9.05 9.33
N SER A 147 -5.42 -8.58 8.74
CA SER A 147 -5.94 -7.23 8.99
C SER A 147 -6.84 -7.24 10.21
N ILE A 148 -6.52 -6.36 11.17
CA ILE A 148 -7.24 -6.21 12.44
C ILE A 148 -8.18 -5.02 12.31
N TYR A 149 -9.44 -5.20 12.74
CA TYR A 149 -10.39 -4.09 12.85
C TYR A 149 -9.97 -3.11 13.95
N LYS A 150 -10.20 -1.83 13.69
CA LYS A 150 -9.83 -0.70 14.54
C LYS A 150 -11.05 0.16 14.80
N ALA A 151 -11.32 0.46 16.06
CA ALA A 151 -12.37 1.38 16.47
C ALA A 151 -11.79 2.81 16.50
N ILE A 152 -12.00 3.57 15.43
CA ILE A 152 -11.32 4.86 15.22
C ILE A 152 -12.14 5.98 15.85
N ASN A 153 -11.72 6.44 17.04
CA ASN A 153 -12.43 7.46 17.80
C ASN A 153 -12.59 8.80 17.07
N SER A 154 -11.60 9.21 16.29
CA SER A 154 -11.61 10.52 15.59
C SER A 154 -12.68 10.61 14.50
N THR A 155 -13.00 9.49 13.85
CA THR A 155 -13.98 9.43 12.76
C THR A 155 -15.27 8.69 13.14
N GLY A 156 -15.26 7.95 14.25
CA GLY A 156 -16.38 7.09 14.66
C GLY A 156 -16.58 5.89 13.72
N VAL A 157 -15.52 5.41 13.06
CA VAL A 157 -15.58 4.32 12.07
C VAL A 157 -14.91 3.06 12.62
N CYS A 158 -15.49 1.90 12.33
CA CYS A 158 -14.85 0.60 12.52
C CYS A 158 -14.35 0.10 11.16
N ASP A 159 -13.03 0.09 10.95
CA ASP A 159 -12.40 -0.31 9.70
C ASP A 159 -11.09 -1.05 9.98
N TYR A 160 -10.61 -1.83 9.01
CA TYR A 160 -9.28 -2.42 9.05
C TYR A 160 -8.18 -1.41 8.66
N ASN A 161 -8.52 -0.38 7.87
CA ASN A 161 -7.58 0.67 7.47
C ASN A 161 -7.74 1.93 8.32
N CYS A 162 -6.62 2.60 8.62
CA CYS A 162 -6.67 3.94 9.19
C CYS A 162 -7.17 4.96 8.15
N PRO A 163 -7.93 5.98 8.58
CA PRO A 163 -8.44 7.01 7.68
C PRO A 163 -7.32 7.92 7.17
N ILE A 164 -7.63 8.74 6.16
CA ILE A 164 -6.68 9.71 5.59
C ILE A 164 -6.14 10.64 6.71
N GLY A 165 -4.83 10.80 6.75
CA GLY A 165 -4.15 11.59 7.79
C GLY A 165 -3.89 10.83 9.09
N TYR A 166 -4.17 9.52 9.14
CA TYR A 166 -3.84 8.64 10.25
C TYR A 166 -3.07 7.40 9.78
N GLU A 167 -2.21 6.87 10.64
CA GLU A 167 -1.44 5.65 10.41
C GLU A 167 -1.66 4.63 11.52
N GLU A 168 -1.45 3.35 11.23
CA GLU A 168 -1.56 2.27 12.22
C GLU A 168 -0.48 2.43 13.29
N ASN A 169 -0.86 2.34 14.57
CA ASN A 169 0.08 2.46 15.66
C ASN A 169 1.04 1.24 15.63
N PRO A 170 2.36 1.44 15.51
CA PRO A 170 3.31 0.34 15.42
C PRO A 170 3.37 -0.52 16.70
N ASN A 171 3.00 0.04 17.85
CA ASN A 171 2.98 -0.67 19.13
C ASN A 171 1.62 -1.35 19.42
N ASP A 172 0.55 -0.88 18.79
CA ASP A 172 -0.81 -1.40 18.97
C ASP A 172 -1.61 -1.29 17.68
N ARG A 173 -1.58 -2.36 16.88
CA ARG A 173 -2.23 -2.44 15.57
C ARG A 173 -3.76 -2.28 15.60
N SER A 174 -4.39 -2.23 16.78
CA SER A 174 -5.82 -1.92 16.92
C SER A 174 -6.12 -0.40 16.89
N GLN A 175 -5.07 0.43 16.94
CA GLN A 175 -5.19 1.89 17.03
C GLN A 175 -4.66 2.60 15.79
N CYS A 176 -5.18 3.81 15.56
CA CYS A 176 -4.71 4.74 14.55
C CYS A 176 -4.19 6.01 15.21
N LEU A 177 -3.00 6.46 14.83
CA LEU A 177 -2.37 7.70 15.27
C LEU A 177 -2.48 8.74 14.17
N ALA A 178 -2.70 10.00 14.56
CA ALA A 178 -2.66 11.10 13.59
C ALA A 178 -1.25 11.25 13.04
N CYS A 179 -1.15 11.38 11.72
CA CYS A 179 0.13 11.58 11.07
C CYS A 179 0.71 12.95 11.42
N PRO A 180 2.04 13.11 11.42
CA PRO A 180 2.67 14.42 11.56
C PRO A 180 2.23 15.39 10.46
N LEU A 181 2.40 16.70 10.68
CA LEU A 181 2.09 17.75 9.68
C LEU A 181 2.82 17.56 8.34
N THR A 182 3.95 16.84 8.35
CA THR A 182 4.72 16.49 7.15
C THR A 182 4.09 15.37 6.31
N GLY A 183 2.98 14.78 6.76
CA GLY A 183 2.31 13.64 6.13
C GLY A 183 2.64 12.30 6.79
N CYS A 184 1.85 11.27 6.45
CA CYS A 184 2.05 9.90 6.91
C CYS A 184 3.26 9.26 6.23
N LEU A 185 3.94 8.35 6.94
CA LEU A 185 5.04 7.58 6.36
C LEU A 185 4.48 6.39 5.57
N LYS A 186 4.93 6.22 4.33
CA LYS A 186 4.57 5.04 3.53
C LYS A 186 5.40 3.83 3.97
N ARG A 187 4.73 2.76 4.39
CA ARG A 187 5.33 1.46 4.74
C ARG A 187 5.22 0.50 3.55
N CYS A 188 6.28 -0.23 3.24
CA CYS A 188 6.31 -1.20 2.14
C CYS A 188 6.97 -2.49 2.58
N LYS A 189 6.66 -3.59 1.91
CA LYS A 189 7.29 -4.88 2.18
C LYS A 189 8.72 -4.91 1.63
N GLY A 190 9.60 -5.57 2.37
CA GLY A 190 10.94 -5.88 1.89
C GLY A 190 10.91 -6.89 0.74
N ALA A 191 11.89 -6.83 -0.15
CA ALA A 191 11.97 -7.67 -1.33
C ALA A 191 13.41 -7.82 -1.83
N ILE A 192 13.62 -8.87 -2.63
CA ILE A 192 14.80 -9.00 -3.48
C ILE A 192 14.52 -8.26 -4.78
N VAL A 193 15.49 -7.47 -5.25
CA VAL A 193 15.41 -6.60 -6.42
C VAL A 193 16.41 -7.09 -7.45
N HIS A 194 15.90 -7.74 -8.49
CA HIS A 194 16.65 -8.22 -9.65
C HIS A 194 16.42 -7.35 -10.90
N SER A 195 15.39 -6.49 -10.87
CA SER A 195 14.94 -5.67 -12.00
C SER A 195 14.49 -4.27 -11.59
N LEU A 196 14.40 -3.35 -12.57
CA LEU A 196 13.82 -2.02 -12.36
C LEU A 196 12.34 -2.05 -11.97
N SER A 197 11.60 -3.06 -12.43
CA SER A 197 10.18 -3.24 -12.09
C SER A 197 10.00 -3.58 -10.62
N GLU A 198 10.84 -4.46 -10.07
CA GLU A 198 10.83 -4.76 -8.63
C GLU A 198 11.31 -3.58 -7.80
N ALA A 199 12.32 -2.84 -8.28
CA ALA A 199 12.79 -1.63 -7.64
C ALA A 199 11.69 -0.56 -7.54
N ALA A 200 10.82 -0.46 -8.57
CA ALA A 200 9.73 0.52 -8.60
C ALA A 200 8.72 0.34 -7.45
N ASN A 201 8.63 -0.84 -6.85
CA ASN A 201 7.78 -1.10 -5.67
C ASN A 201 8.19 -0.26 -4.45
N PHE A 202 9.45 0.18 -4.39
CA PHE A 202 9.97 1.03 -3.32
C PHE A 202 9.70 2.52 -3.54
N LYS A 203 9.17 2.93 -4.70
CA LYS A 203 8.94 4.35 -5.00
C LYS A 203 8.04 5.01 -3.96
N GLY A 204 8.56 6.11 -3.38
CA GLY A 204 7.89 6.87 -2.32
C GLY A 204 7.82 6.16 -0.98
N CYS A 205 8.48 5.01 -0.81
CA CYS A 205 8.50 4.27 0.45
C CYS A 205 9.37 4.97 1.49
N ASN A 206 8.90 5.05 2.74
CA ASN A 206 9.69 5.62 3.84
C ASN A 206 10.22 4.57 4.80
N ILE A 207 9.45 3.51 5.06
CA ILE A 207 9.83 2.43 5.97
C ILE A 207 9.65 1.09 5.25
N VAL A 208 10.71 0.30 5.21
CA VAL A 208 10.68 -1.06 4.65
C VAL A 208 10.52 -2.07 5.78
N GLU A 209 9.34 -2.70 5.81
CA GLU A 209 9.02 -3.83 6.68
C GLU A 209 9.63 -5.11 6.10
N GLY A 210 10.94 -5.27 6.30
CA GLY A 210 11.70 -6.41 5.81
C GLY A 210 13.10 -6.00 5.41
N PHE A 211 13.65 -6.69 4.42
CA PHE A 211 14.97 -6.42 3.85
C PHE A 211 14.90 -5.73 2.49
N VAL A 212 15.97 -5.07 2.09
CA VAL A 212 16.18 -4.60 0.71
C VAL A 212 17.41 -5.32 0.17
N ASP A 213 17.22 -6.29 -0.75
CA ASP A 213 18.32 -7.08 -1.32
C ASP A 213 18.42 -6.82 -2.83
N ILE A 214 19.37 -5.97 -3.23
CA ILE A 214 19.57 -5.58 -4.62
C ILE A 214 20.62 -6.51 -5.23
N THR A 215 20.19 -7.34 -6.17
CA THR A 215 21.03 -8.28 -6.92
C THR A 215 20.66 -8.26 -8.41
N MET A 216 21.10 -7.23 -9.14
CA MET A 216 20.75 -7.03 -10.55
C MET A 216 21.91 -7.44 -11.48
N GLN A 217 21.98 -8.73 -11.80
CA GLN A 217 23.10 -9.32 -12.56
C GLN A 217 23.11 -8.96 -14.05
N MET A 218 21.95 -8.70 -14.65
CA MET A 218 21.89 -8.30 -16.06
C MET A 218 22.20 -6.81 -16.18
N GLY A 219 23.28 -6.49 -16.88
CA GLY A 219 23.46 -5.15 -17.44
C GLY A 219 22.30 -4.91 -18.40
N ILE A 220 21.36 -4.04 -18.02
CA ILE A 220 20.19 -3.75 -18.85
C ILE A 220 20.70 -2.99 -20.08
N GLY A 221 20.88 -3.70 -21.19
CA GLY A 221 21.22 -3.12 -22.47
C GLY A 221 20.13 -2.14 -22.89
N GLY A 222 20.46 -0.85 -22.88
CA GLY A 222 19.55 0.21 -23.31
C GLY A 222 19.90 1.55 -22.68
N ASN A 223 19.63 2.63 -23.41
CA ASN A 223 19.86 4.05 -23.11
C ASN A 223 19.18 4.60 -21.82
N VAL A 224 18.89 3.76 -20.83
CA VAL A 224 18.23 4.15 -19.59
C VAL A 224 19.29 4.37 -18.51
N ASN A 225 19.33 5.59 -17.96
CA ASN A 225 20.16 5.91 -16.81
C ASN A 225 19.60 5.22 -15.56
N ILE A 226 19.98 3.94 -15.37
CA ILE A 226 19.55 3.06 -14.28
C ILE A 226 19.77 3.70 -12.91
N VAL A 227 20.90 4.40 -12.74
CA VAL A 227 21.25 5.09 -11.49
C VAL A 227 20.19 6.11 -11.13
N LYS A 228 19.73 6.92 -12.09
CA LYS A 228 18.70 7.94 -11.86
C LYS A 228 17.35 7.33 -11.47
N LEU A 229 16.97 6.19 -12.06
CA LEU A 229 15.73 5.50 -11.70
C LEU A 229 15.81 4.85 -10.32
N LEU A 230 16.92 4.18 -10.00
CA LEU A 230 17.13 3.60 -8.69
C LEU A 230 17.16 4.71 -7.62
N GLU A 231 17.81 5.84 -7.90
CA GLU A 231 17.73 7.02 -7.03
C GLU A 231 16.28 7.48 -6.84
N GLU A 232 15.48 7.59 -7.89
CA GLU A 232 14.07 7.96 -7.77
C GLU A 232 13.25 6.96 -6.94
N TYR A 233 13.57 5.67 -7.01
CA TYR A 233 12.82 4.63 -6.32
C TYR A 233 13.21 4.47 -4.84
N PHE A 234 14.48 4.60 -4.50
CA PHE A 234 14.97 4.38 -3.13
C PHE A 234 15.18 5.68 -2.34
N LYS A 235 15.14 6.87 -2.97
CA LYS A 235 15.46 8.17 -2.32
C LYS A 235 14.67 8.48 -1.06
N ASP A 236 13.47 7.95 -0.90
CA ASP A 236 12.56 8.33 0.20
C ASP A 236 12.64 7.37 1.39
N ILE A 237 13.39 6.26 1.25
CA ILE A 237 13.55 5.25 2.31
C ILE A 237 14.38 5.85 3.43
N ARG A 238 13.79 5.85 4.62
CA ARG A 238 14.38 6.35 5.86
C ARG A 238 14.74 5.24 6.82
N GLU A 239 14.00 4.14 6.79
CA GLU A 239 14.18 3.04 7.73
C GLU A 239 14.00 1.68 7.04
N VAL A 240 14.83 0.71 7.42
CA VAL A 240 14.73 -0.69 7.00
C VAL A 240 14.78 -1.58 8.24
N ASN A 241 13.78 -2.43 8.43
CA ASN A 241 13.67 -3.25 9.64
C ASN A 241 14.70 -4.38 9.71
N TYR A 242 15.01 -5.02 8.59
CA TYR A 242 15.95 -6.15 8.57
C TYR A 242 17.32 -5.67 8.12
N TYR A 243 17.75 -6.03 6.92
CA TYR A 243 19.05 -5.68 6.37
C TYR A 243 18.93 -5.03 4.99
N VAL A 244 19.99 -4.32 4.60
CA VAL A 244 20.18 -3.82 3.24
C VAL A 244 21.38 -4.52 2.63
N LYS A 245 21.18 -5.20 1.50
CA LYS A 245 22.22 -5.89 0.75
C LYS A 245 22.27 -5.35 -0.68
N VAL A 246 23.47 -5.03 -1.16
CA VAL A 246 23.72 -4.64 -2.55
C VAL A 246 24.83 -5.52 -3.08
N SER A 247 24.49 -6.40 -4.02
CA SER A 247 25.44 -7.37 -4.55
C SER A 247 25.30 -7.63 -6.04
N PHE A 248 26.37 -8.07 -6.68
CA PHE A 248 26.38 -8.51 -8.09
C PHE A 248 25.66 -7.56 -9.04
N THR A 249 25.78 -6.24 -8.82
CA THR A 249 25.07 -5.23 -9.59
C THR A 249 26.08 -4.39 -10.38
N PRO A 250 26.54 -4.85 -11.57
CA PRO A 250 27.60 -4.19 -12.32
C PRO A 250 27.20 -2.80 -12.82
N SER A 251 25.92 -2.54 -13.14
CA SER A 251 25.51 -1.24 -13.66
C SER A 251 25.45 -0.12 -12.61
N LEU A 252 25.68 -0.43 -11.33
CA LEU A 252 25.58 0.52 -10.23
C LEU A 252 26.96 1.13 -9.92
N VAL A 253 27.07 2.45 -10.07
CA VAL A 253 28.31 3.20 -9.81
C VAL A 253 28.30 3.96 -8.48
N SER A 254 27.12 4.17 -7.89
CA SER A 254 26.91 4.93 -6.65
C SER A 254 25.76 4.37 -5.81
N LEU A 255 25.85 4.46 -4.47
CA LEU A 255 24.74 4.19 -3.53
C LEU A 255 23.98 5.45 -3.06
N THR A 256 24.09 6.57 -3.78
CA THR A 256 23.36 7.83 -3.51
C THR A 256 21.84 7.69 -3.47
N MET A 257 21.31 6.60 -4.00
CA MET A 257 19.90 6.22 -3.89
C MET A 257 19.43 6.05 -2.44
N PHE A 258 20.32 5.78 -1.48
CA PHE A 258 20.00 5.67 -0.05
C PHE A 258 20.23 6.97 0.76
N ARG A 259 20.28 8.14 0.11
CA ARG A 259 20.56 9.43 0.78
C ARG A 259 19.63 9.78 1.95
N SER A 260 18.42 9.23 2.00
CA SER A 260 17.46 9.44 3.09
C SER A 260 17.49 8.37 4.17
N LEU A 261 18.24 7.28 3.98
CA LEU A 261 18.30 6.16 4.92
C LEU A 261 18.97 6.61 6.22
N ARG A 262 18.27 6.44 7.34
CA ARG A 262 18.71 6.85 8.68
C ARG A 262 18.78 5.72 9.68
N VAL A 263 17.99 4.67 9.52
CA VAL A 263 17.95 3.56 10.48
C VAL A 263 17.94 2.24 9.73
N ILE A 264 18.85 1.35 10.11
CA ILE A 264 18.72 -0.09 9.82
C ILE A 264 18.56 -0.79 11.17
N ARG A 265 17.40 -1.39 11.42
CA ARG A 265 17.10 -1.98 12.74
C ARG A 265 17.84 -3.29 12.97
N GLY A 266 18.07 -4.09 11.92
CA GLY A 266 18.72 -5.39 12.07
C GLY A 266 17.89 -6.38 12.88
N GLU A 267 16.56 -6.33 12.81
CA GLU A 267 15.68 -7.33 13.46
C GLU A 267 15.91 -8.74 12.90
N LYS A 268 16.31 -8.81 11.61
CA LYS A 268 16.91 -9.99 10.99
C LYS A 268 18.18 -9.58 10.25
N LEU A 269 19.21 -10.39 10.39
CA LEU A 269 20.53 -10.15 9.81
C LEU A 269 20.76 -11.08 8.61
N TRP A 270 21.69 -10.69 7.75
CA TRP A 270 22.14 -11.45 6.58
C TRP A 270 23.48 -12.16 6.85
N ASN A 271 23.73 -13.27 6.15
CA ASN A 271 25.05 -13.87 5.99
C ASN A 271 25.21 -14.55 4.62
N GLU A 272 26.44 -14.93 4.29
CA GLU A 272 26.77 -15.63 3.05
C GLU A 272 26.10 -17.01 2.94
N ASN A 273 25.81 -17.67 4.07
CA ASN A 273 25.14 -18.97 4.12
C ASN A 273 23.61 -18.90 4.01
N SER A 274 23.02 -17.70 3.91
CA SER A 274 21.56 -17.49 3.86
C SER A 274 20.92 -18.21 2.68
N PHE A 275 21.63 -18.36 1.56
CA PHE A 275 21.14 -19.05 0.35
C PHE A 275 20.93 -20.55 0.52
N ILE A 276 21.68 -21.21 1.42
CA ILE A 276 21.56 -22.67 1.64
C ILE A 276 20.33 -22.99 2.52
N ASN A 277 19.90 -22.04 3.35
CA ASN A 277 18.92 -22.29 4.41
C ASN A 277 17.45 -22.05 4.02
N ALA A 278 17.18 -21.50 2.83
CA ALA A 278 15.81 -21.39 2.31
C ALA A 278 15.32 -22.70 1.65
N ALA A 279 16.24 -23.61 1.30
CA ALA A 279 15.93 -24.87 0.62
C ALA A 279 15.88 -26.10 1.55
N HIS A 280 16.25 -25.97 2.83
CA HIS A 280 16.30 -27.10 3.77
C HIS A 280 15.30 -26.93 4.93
N ASN A 281 14.47 -27.97 5.08
CA ASN A 281 13.41 -28.20 6.06
C ASN A 281 13.44 -27.40 7.39
N PHE A 282 12.25 -26.97 7.78
CA PHE A 282 11.77 -26.23 8.96
C PHE A 282 12.17 -26.77 10.36
N LEU A 283 13.04 -27.79 10.47
CA LEU A 283 13.40 -28.43 11.74
C LEU A 283 14.81 -28.07 12.26
N PHE A 284 15.64 -27.34 11.51
CA PHE A 284 17.00 -26.95 11.92
C PHE A 284 17.24 -25.44 12.08
N THR A 285 16.19 -24.62 12.00
CA THR A 285 16.30 -23.15 11.98
C THR A 285 16.87 -22.54 13.27
N SER A 286 16.64 -23.16 14.44
CA SER A 286 17.00 -22.57 15.74
C SER A 286 18.49 -22.58 16.09
N LEU A 287 19.34 -23.37 15.40
CA LEU A 287 20.80 -23.41 15.66
C LEU A 287 21.61 -22.55 14.67
N VAL A 288 20.97 -22.06 13.60
CA VAL A 288 21.62 -21.40 12.46
C VAL A 288 21.51 -19.87 12.50
N GLU A 289 20.57 -19.30 13.26
CA GLU A 289 20.44 -17.85 13.43
C GLU A 289 21.71 -17.18 13.98
N SER A 290 22.52 -17.93 14.73
CA SER A 290 23.82 -17.56 15.29
C SER A 290 24.88 -17.17 14.24
N SER A 291 24.63 -17.44 12.95
CA SER A 291 25.57 -17.15 11.86
C SER A 291 25.22 -15.87 11.09
N PHE A 292 24.03 -15.28 11.28
CA PHE A 292 23.67 -14.04 10.61
C PHE A 292 24.33 -12.85 11.31
N ARG A 293 25.12 -12.07 10.58
CA ARG A 293 25.99 -11.04 11.17
C ARG A 293 25.71 -9.64 10.63
N TYR A 294 25.29 -9.52 9.37
CA TYR A 294 25.32 -8.23 8.68
C TYR A 294 23.94 -7.61 8.53
N SER A 295 23.82 -6.33 8.86
CA SER A 295 22.63 -5.52 8.59
C SER A 295 22.83 -4.60 7.39
N PHE A 296 24.08 -4.32 7.00
CA PHE A 296 24.40 -3.61 5.77
C PHE A 296 25.54 -4.30 5.02
N THR A 297 25.29 -4.73 3.79
CA THR A 297 26.23 -5.55 3.01
C THR A 297 26.37 -5.00 1.59
N VAL A 298 27.61 -4.79 1.16
CA VAL A 298 27.96 -4.35 -0.20
C VAL A 298 29.07 -5.23 -0.74
N PHE A 299 28.75 -6.18 -1.63
CA PHE A 299 29.79 -7.06 -2.18
C PHE A 299 29.63 -7.38 -3.66
N GLU A 300 30.75 -7.61 -4.35
CA GLU A 300 30.76 -8.02 -5.77
C GLU A 300 30.09 -6.99 -6.71
N ASN A 301 30.26 -5.70 -6.44
CA ASN A 301 29.77 -4.64 -7.34
C ASN A 301 30.93 -4.10 -8.18
N SER A 302 31.03 -4.63 -9.40
CA SER A 302 32.19 -4.44 -10.29
C SER A 302 32.50 -3.01 -10.72
N HIS A 303 31.56 -2.06 -10.60
CA HIS A 303 31.74 -0.66 -11.00
C HIS A 303 31.37 0.35 -9.92
N LEU A 304 30.99 -0.13 -8.72
CA LEU A 304 30.65 0.76 -7.62
C LEU A 304 31.89 1.54 -7.18
N SER A 305 31.76 2.85 -7.09
CA SER A 305 32.86 3.76 -6.77
C SER A 305 32.52 4.79 -5.70
N GLN A 306 31.23 4.98 -5.40
CA GLN A 306 30.76 6.01 -4.48
C GLN A 306 29.70 5.47 -3.52
N LEU A 307 29.76 5.96 -2.29
CA LEU A 307 28.69 5.85 -1.29
C LEU A 307 28.00 7.21 -1.14
N TRP A 308 26.90 7.26 -0.41
CA TRP A 308 26.25 8.54 -0.13
C TRP A 308 26.90 9.23 1.06
N ASN A 309 26.77 10.55 1.10
CA ASN A 309 27.29 11.34 2.19
C ASN A 309 26.35 11.29 3.41
N LEU A 310 26.90 10.93 4.57
CA LEU A 310 26.16 10.88 5.84
C LEU A 310 26.00 12.26 6.50
N THR A 311 26.73 13.29 6.04
CA THR A 311 26.65 14.63 6.66
C THR A 311 25.49 15.47 6.15
N ASP A 312 25.06 15.28 4.90
CA ASP A 312 24.16 16.25 4.23
C ASP A 312 22.73 16.22 4.77
N ASN A 313 22.27 15.05 5.25
CA ASN A 313 20.87 14.88 5.65
C ASN A 313 20.70 14.09 6.97
N GLY A 314 21.79 13.85 7.70
CA GLY A 314 21.83 13.12 8.98
C GLY A 314 22.54 11.76 8.90
N GLN A 315 23.11 11.33 10.03
CA GLN A 315 23.86 10.06 10.14
C GLN A 315 22.95 8.83 10.02
N LEU A 316 23.50 7.75 9.44
CA LEU A 316 22.89 6.42 9.46
C LEU A 316 23.18 5.73 10.80
N GLU A 317 22.14 5.23 11.44
CA GLU A 317 22.20 4.43 12.65
C GLU A 317 21.95 2.95 12.35
N ILE A 318 22.83 2.09 12.86
CA ILE A 318 22.68 0.64 12.79
C ILE A 318 22.42 0.15 14.21
N LEU A 319 21.19 -0.31 14.46
CA LEU A 319 20.78 -0.74 15.81
C LEU A 319 21.31 -2.13 16.15
N ASN A 320 21.35 -3.04 15.17
CA ASN A 320 21.85 -4.40 15.32
C ASN A 320 22.56 -4.88 14.05
N GLY A 321 23.53 -5.78 14.20
CA GLY A 321 24.36 -6.31 13.13
C GLY A 321 25.61 -5.49 12.81
N SER A 322 26.42 -6.03 11.90
CA SER A 322 27.65 -5.45 11.38
C SER A 322 27.51 -5.02 9.92
N VAL A 323 28.56 -4.44 9.37
CA VAL A 323 28.65 -4.02 7.97
C VAL A 323 29.66 -4.88 7.20
N GLN A 324 29.40 -5.13 5.91
CA GLN A 324 30.32 -5.86 5.04
C GLN A 324 30.62 -5.08 3.76
N PHE A 325 31.91 -5.01 3.42
CA PHE A 325 32.38 -4.51 2.13
C PHE A 325 33.45 -5.46 1.56
N GLN A 326 33.13 -6.17 0.49
CA GLN A 326 34.06 -7.09 -0.18
C GLN A 326 33.94 -7.00 -1.70
N ASN A 327 35.04 -7.25 -2.42
CA ASN A 327 35.04 -7.35 -3.89
C ASN A 327 34.37 -6.15 -4.61
N ASN A 328 34.60 -4.92 -4.14
CA ASN A 328 34.17 -3.69 -4.82
C ASN A 328 35.39 -2.98 -5.42
N PRO A 329 35.84 -3.37 -6.63
CA PRO A 329 37.18 -3.03 -7.13
C PRO A 329 37.40 -1.54 -7.41
N PHE A 330 36.33 -0.77 -7.63
CA PHE A 330 36.41 0.68 -7.85
C PHE A 330 36.02 1.53 -6.63
N LEU A 331 35.64 0.89 -5.51
CA LEU A 331 35.26 1.59 -4.29
C LEU A 331 36.47 1.70 -3.36
N CYS A 332 37.05 2.89 -3.29
CA CYS A 332 38.25 3.13 -2.49
C CYS A 332 38.03 2.82 -1.00
N VAL A 333 38.99 2.13 -0.38
CA VAL A 333 38.96 1.78 1.06
C VAL A 333 38.73 3.01 1.93
N LYS A 334 39.34 4.16 1.60
CA LYS A 334 39.17 5.40 2.37
C LYS A 334 37.72 5.92 2.37
N ILE A 335 36.97 5.70 1.28
CA ILE A 335 35.54 6.03 1.20
C ILE A 335 34.76 5.14 2.17
N ILE A 336 35.07 3.84 2.21
CA ILE A 336 34.44 2.88 3.13
C ILE A 336 34.78 3.23 4.58
N GLU A 337 36.06 3.47 4.92
CA GLU A 337 36.48 3.84 6.28
C GLU A 337 35.75 5.11 6.74
N THR A 338 35.73 6.17 5.91
CA THR A 338 35.05 7.42 6.25
C THR A 338 33.54 7.22 6.43
N PHE A 339 32.94 6.35 5.62
CA PHE A 339 31.52 6.01 5.75
C PHE A 339 31.25 5.27 7.07
N VAL A 340 32.04 4.24 7.39
CA VAL A 340 31.90 3.44 8.62
C VAL A 340 32.12 4.30 9.87
N ASP A 341 33.13 5.17 9.86
CA ASP A 341 33.41 6.11 10.96
C ASP A 341 32.27 7.12 11.17
N GLY A 342 31.48 7.40 10.13
CA GLY A 342 30.34 8.30 10.17
C GLY A 342 29.04 7.66 10.67
N LEU A 343 29.00 6.34 10.86
CA LEU A 343 27.81 5.62 11.34
C LEU A 343 27.58 5.84 12.84
N LYS A 344 26.31 5.97 13.23
CA LYS A 344 25.89 5.76 14.63
C LYS A 344 25.80 4.27 14.88
N TRP A 345 26.93 3.65 15.18
CA TRP A 345 27.05 2.21 15.35
C TRP A 345 28.14 1.89 16.38
N HIS A 346 27.86 0.95 17.28
CA HIS A 346 28.77 0.60 18.39
C HIS A 346 29.62 -0.65 18.12
N GLY A 347 29.70 -1.10 16.88
CA GLY A 347 30.49 -2.27 16.49
C GLY A 347 31.88 -1.91 15.93
N ASN A 348 32.65 -2.95 15.62
CA ASN A 348 33.94 -2.84 14.94
C ASN A 348 33.94 -3.70 13.67
N VAL A 349 34.72 -3.27 12.68
CA VAL A 349 34.94 -4.04 11.45
C VAL A 349 36.29 -4.75 11.51
N SER A 350 36.29 -6.04 11.22
CA SER A 350 37.50 -6.82 10.97
C SER A 350 37.90 -6.76 9.49
N MET A 351 39.07 -7.31 9.17
CA MET A 351 39.52 -7.46 7.78
C MET A 351 38.62 -8.41 6.96
N HIS A 352 37.91 -9.32 7.61
CA HIS A 352 36.90 -10.17 6.96
C HIS A 352 35.62 -9.40 6.67
N ASP A 353 35.26 -8.42 7.49
CA ASP A 353 34.09 -7.57 7.25
C ASP A 353 34.39 -6.55 6.13
N VAL A 354 35.55 -5.89 6.17
CA VAL A 354 36.00 -4.89 5.21
C VAL A 354 37.40 -5.25 4.68
N SER A 355 37.45 -5.83 3.48
CA SER A 355 38.73 -6.26 2.90
C SER A 355 39.48 -5.09 2.25
N ARG A 356 40.68 -4.79 2.75
CA ARG A 356 41.57 -3.76 2.16
C ARG A 356 42.17 -4.16 0.81
N ILE A 357 42.11 -5.45 0.46
CA ILE A 357 42.75 -6.01 -0.75
C ILE A 357 41.76 -6.10 -1.90
N SER A 358 40.48 -6.36 -1.63
CA SER A 358 39.46 -6.53 -2.67
C SER A 358 38.68 -5.25 -2.98
N ASN A 359 38.75 -4.23 -2.12
CA ASN A 359 38.08 -2.95 -2.33
C ASN A 359 39.06 -1.91 -2.87
N GLY A 360 38.69 -1.22 -3.94
CA GLY A 360 39.47 -0.13 -4.52
C GLY A 360 40.75 -0.57 -5.25
N ASN A 361 40.96 -1.88 -5.43
CA ASN A 361 42.16 -2.43 -6.08
C ASN A 361 42.26 -2.15 -7.59
N LYS A 362 41.19 -1.64 -8.21
CA LYS A 362 41.18 -1.14 -9.60
C LYS A 362 40.83 0.35 -9.71
N ALA A 363 40.69 1.06 -8.59
CA ALA A 363 40.42 2.50 -8.57
C ALA A 363 41.69 3.34 -8.37
N VAL A 364 41.65 4.58 -8.84
CA VAL A 364 42.63 5.61 -8.51
C VAL A 364 42.18 6.29 -7.22
N CYS A 365 42.70 5.82 -6.08
CA CYS A 365 42.25 6.29 -4.75
C CYS A 365 43.07 7.45 -4.16
N LYS A 366 44.13 7.88 -4.86
CA LYS A 366 44.96 9.02 -4.46
C LYS A 366 45.17 9.91 -5.69
N HIS A 367 44.83 11.19 -5.54
CA HIS A 367 45.17 12.22 -6.51
C HIS A 367 46.39 12.97 -6.02
N PHE A 368 47.45 13.00 -6.83
CA PHE A 368 48.61 13.84 -6.60
C PHE A 368 48.55 15.00 -7.60
N SER A 369 48.47 16.23 -7.09
CA SER A 369 48.60 17.41 -7.95
C SER A 369 50.05 17.57 -8.34
N VAL A 370 50.40 17.21 -9.57
CA VAL A 370 51.74 17.39 -10.12
C VAL A 370 51.82 18.78 -10.74
N TYR A 371 52.62 19.66 -10.14
CA TYR A 371 52.91 20.99 -10.69
C TYR A 371 54.13 20.92 -11.59
N ARG A 372 53.99 21.32 -12.86
CA ARG A 372 55.12 21.43 -13.80
C ARG A 372 55.71 22.84 -13.73
N SER A 373 56.84 23.01 -13.05
CA SER A 373 57.64 24.24 -13.16
C SER A 373 58.41 24.25 -14.48
N LYS A 374 58.09 25.18 -15.39
CA LYS A 374 58.96 25.48 -16.54
C LYS A 374 60.17 26.27 -16.03
N MET A 375 61.31 25.60 -15.79
CA MET A 375 62.59 26.31 -15.75
C MET A 375 63.07 26.55 -17.18
N LYS A 376 63.41 27.81 -17.51
CA LYS A 376 64.20 28.11 -18.71
C LYS A 376 65.58 27.47 -18.48
N ASN A 377 65.83 26.40 -19.24
CA ASN A 377 67.03 25.55 -19.25
C ASN A 377 67.10 24.49 -18.14
N TYR A 378 67.04 23.23 -18.61
CA TYR A 378 67.13 21.93 -17.91
C TYR A 378 65.86 21.42 -17.21
N ASP A 379 65.28 20.37 -17.81
CA ASP A 379 64.23 19.54 -17.22
C ASP A 379 64.81 18.71 -16.05
N GLN A 380 64.47 19.07 -14.82
CA GLN A 380 64.59 18.18 -13.66
C GLN A 380 63.23 18.06 -12.97
N PHE A 381 62.80 16.82 -12.72
CA PHE A 381 61.59 16.51 -11.97
C PHE A 381 61.92 16.44 -10.48
N TYR A 382 61.22 17.22 -9.66
CA TYR A 382 61.27 17.10 -8.19
C TYR A 382 59.95 16.51 -7.69
N PHE A 383 60.04 15.48 -6.85
CA PHE A 383 58.91 15.00 -6.06
C PHE A 383 58.92 15.76 -4.73
N LEU A 384 57.87 16.54 -4.45
CA LEU A 384 57.62 17.07 -3.12
C LEU A 384 56.73 16.06 -2.38
N SER A 385 57.27 15.51 -1.28
CA SER A 385 56.66 14.50 -0.40
C SER A 385 55.53 15.05 0.45
#